data_AF-A0A7G6XZK2-F1
#
_entry.id   AF-A0A7G6XZK2-F1
#
_cell.length_a   1.000
_cell.length_b   1.000
_cell.length_c   1.000
_cell.angle_alpha   90.00
_cell.angle_beta   90.00
_cell.angle_gamma   90.00
#
_symmetry.space_group_name_H-M   'P 1'
#
loop_
_entity.id
_entity.type
_entity.pdbx_description
1 polymer ?
#
loop_
_entity_poly.entity_id
_entity_poly.type
_entity_poly.pdbx_seq_one_letter_code
_entity_poly.pdbx_strand_id
1 'polypeptide(L)'
;MAGPGLLDAPTSGDHRRIRNARRQARARKREIDVEHDAAILEAFRAEIGTAVRSASPLLISLLAIEGVMLDDAVGTLGPRPGWPARPRLEGPKALLPIPHHLSRHYMMARQSQFSSRGPTQITQHPLLSGRFNRADGGHVTLNVVDHSLEVEARIGPALLETRFGELSVELDFDLPATIFAASVGRLLEEIVDHQAWRGRGWRVAGTAEEEYPLGRRLLAVTGSVAYRMPWVR
;
A
#
# COMPACT_ATOMS: atom_id res chain seq x y z
N MET A 1 49.63 56.47 21.09
CA MET A 1 49.31 55.37 20.17
C MET A 1 49.50 54.04 20.88
N ALA A 2 48.40 53.40 21.28
CA ALA A 2 48.23 51.99 21.68
C ALA A 2 46.74 51.82 22.04
N GLY A 3 46.02 50.77 21.67
CA GLY A 3 45.65 50.38 20.31
C GLY A 3 44.12 50.15 20.28
N PRO A 4 43.44 50.31 19.13
CA PRO A 4 42.00 50.04 19.03
C PRO A 4 41.80 48.52 18.88
N GLY A 5 41.19 47.88 19.88
CA GLY A 5 40.80 46.48 19.76
C GLY A 5 40.91 45.68 21.05
N LEU A 6 40.21 46.08 22.12
CA LEU A 6 39.77 45.07 23.08
C LEU A 6 38.61 44.34 22.40
N LEU A 7 38.93 43.24 21.72
CA LEU A 7 37.97 42.36 21.07
C LEU A 7 36.91 41.96 22.10
N ASP A 8 35.64 42.08 21.74
CA ASP A 8 34.47 41.60 22.48
C ASP A 8 34.50 40.07 22.58
N ALA A 9 35.43 39.58 23.39
CA ALA A 9 35.72 38.17 23.53
C ALA A 9 34.71 37.53 24.50
N PRO A 10 34.05 36.42 24.11
CA PRO A 10 33.08 35.76 24.96
C PRO A 10 33.66 35.37 26.32
N THR A 11 32.96 35.74 27.40
CA THR A 11 33.35 35.37 28.76
C THR A 11 32.85 33.96 29.12
N SER A 12 33.38 33.38 30.21
CA SER A 12 32.86 32.12 30.77
C SER A 12 31.37 32.24 31.17
N GLY A 13 30.94 33.42 31.60
CA GLY A 13 29.54 33.76 31.85
C GLY A 13 28.69 33.68 30.58
N ASP A 14 29.20 34.20 29.45
CA ASP A 14 28.54 34.12 28.14
C ASP A 14 28.40 32.69 27.67
N HIS A 15 29.45 31.88 27.81
CA HIS A 15 29.38 30.46 27.49
C HIS A 15 28.33 29.71 28.31
N ARG A 16 28.18 30.03 29.62
CA ARG A 16 27.14 29.45 30.47
C ARG A 16 25.75 29.92 30.05
N ARG A 17 25.56 31.21 29.77
CA ARG A 17 24.30 31.78 29.28
C ARG A 17 23.86 31.14 27.96
N ILE A 18 24.76 31.06 26.98
CA ILE A 18 24.51 30.43 25.68
C ILE A 18 24.16 28.94 25.85
N ARG A 19 24.86 28.20 26.72
CA ARG A 19 24.56 26.79 26.98
C ARG A 19 23.16 26.61 27.57
N ASN A 20 22.80 27.43 28.56
CA ASN A 20 21.47 27.40 29.18
C ASN A 20 20.38 27.77 28.18
N ALA A 21 20.58 28.83 27.39
CA ALA A 21 19.64 29.25 26.35
C ALA A 21 19.46 28.14 25.29
N ARG A 22 20.54 27.48 24.85
CA ARG A 22 20.44 26.33 23.92
C ARG A 22 19.72 25.14 24.54
N ARG A 23 19.92 24.86 25.84
CA ARG A 23 19.20 23.78 26.53
C ARG A 23 17.71 24.07 26.59
N GLN A 24 17.32 25.30 26.95
CA GLN A 24 15.92 25.73 26.98
C GLN A 24 15.30 25.70 25.58
N ALA A 25 15.98 26.25 24.57
CA ALA A 25 15.51 26.22 23.19
C ALA A 25 15.31 24.79 22.67
N ARG A 26 16.20 23.86 22.99
CA ARG A 26 16.05 22.43 22.64
C ARG A 26 14.87 21.78 23.36
N ALA A 27 14.66 22.08 24.64
CA ALA A 27 13.50 21.56 25.38
C ALA A 27 12.20 22.08 24.78
N ARG A 28 12.13 23.40 24.53
CA ARG A 28 10.95 24.02 23.91
C ARG A 28 10.69 23.52 22.49
N LYS A 29 11.74 23.34 21.68
CA LYS A 29 11.61 22.74 20.35
C LYS A 29 11.03 21.33 20.43
N ARG A 30 11.48 20.50 21.37
CA ARG A 30 10.94 19.14 21.56
C ARG A 30 9.46 19.15 21.94
N GLU A 31 9.04 20.07 22.81
CA GLU A 31 7.62 20.23 23.16
C GLU A 31 6.79 20.57 21.93
N ILE A 32 7.25 21.54 21.13
CA ILE A 32 6.59 21.95 19.88
C ILE A 32 6.55 20.80 18.87
N ASP A 33 7.67 20.09 18.71
CA ASP A 33 7.77 18.94 17.80
C ASP A 33 6.76 17.85 18.21
N VAL A 34 6.61 17.54 19.50
CA VAL A 34 5.65 16.54 20.02
C VAL A 34 4.19 16.96 19.78
N GLU A 35 3.86 18.22 20.05
CA GLU A 35 2.51 18.77 19.81
C GLU A 35 2.18 18.76 18.32
N HIS A 36 3.15 19.14 17.48
CA HIS A 36 3.02 19.12 16.03
C HIS A 36 2.81 17.70 15.49
N ASP A 37 3.63 16.74 15.92
CA ASP A 37 3.53 15.33 15.51
C ASP A 37 2.18 14.73 15.92
N ALA A 38 1.67 15.06 17.11
CA ALA A 38 0.36 14.62 17.57
C ALA A 38 -0.77 15.19 16.69
N ALA A 39 -0.72 16.49 16.38
CA ALA A 39 -1.71 17.15 15.52
C ALA A 39 -1.69 16.59 14.09
N ILE A 40 -0.51 16.30 13.54
CA ILE A 40 -0.39 15.65 12.22
C ILE A 40 -0.99 14.25 12.26
N LEU A 41 -0.66 13.45 13.28
CA LEU A 41 -1.17 12.08 13.39
C LEU A 41 -2.71 12.06 13.55
N GLU A 42 -3.27 13.00 14.29
CA GLU A 42 -4.73 13.15 14.42
C GLU A 42 -5.38 13.47 13.07
N ALA A 43 -4.87 14.47 12.35
CA ALA A 43 -5.37 14.84 11.02
C ALA A 43 -5.25 13.66 10.02
N PHE A 44 -4.13 12.93 10.09
CA PHE A 44 -3.89 11.74 9.28
C PHE A 44 -4.93 10.65 9.54
N ARG A 45 -5.18 10.34 10.82
CA ARG A 45 -6.18 9.35 11.21
C ARG A 45 -7.58 9.78 10.77
N ALA A 46 -7.92 11.06 10.89
CA ALA A 46 -9.21 11.58 10.43
C ALA A 46 -9.40 11.43 8.90
N GLU A 47 -8.37 11.73 8.10
CA GLU A 47 -8.38 11.57 6.64
C GLU A 47 -8.60 10.10 6.24
N ILE A 48 -7.72 9.21 6.70
CA ILE A 48 -7.78 7.78 6.33
C ILE A 48 -9.02 7.11 6.90
N GLY A 49 -9.42 7.53 8.10
CA GLY A 49 -10.64 7.09 8.74
C GLY A 49 -11.92 7.42 7.96
N THR A 50 -11.90 8.50 7.19
CA THR A 50 -13.02 8.90 6.31
C THR A 50 -12.94 8.21 4.94
N ALA A 51 -11.73 8.01 4.42
CA ALA A 51 -11.51 7.45 3.10
C ALA A 51 -11.72 5.92 3.05
N VAL A 52 -11.18 5.19 4.01
CA VAL A 52 -11.17 3.71 4.00
C VAL A 52 -12.53 3.13 4.36
N ARG A 53 -13.01 2.21 3.50
CA ARG A 53 -14.31 1.53 3.60
C ARG A 53 -14.23 0.02 3.45
N SER A 54 -13.10 -0.49 2.96
CA SER A 54 -12.90 -1.91 2.73
C SER A 54 -11.48 -2.37 3.01
N ALA A 55 -11.31 -3.68 3.13
CA ALA A 55 -10.03 -4.35 3.22
C ALA A 55 -10.00 -5.60 2.33
N SER A 56 -8.81 -5.92 1.85
CA SER A 56 -8.50 -7.14 1.13
C SER A 56 -8.68 -8.37 2.05
N PRO A 57 -9.44 -9.40 1.62
CA PRO A 57 -9.51 -10.65 2.36
C PRO A 57 -8.15 -11.35 2.53
N LEU A 58 -7.25 -11.18 1.55
CA LEU A 58 -5.90 -11.76 1.64
C LEU A 58 -5.07 -11.06 2.72
N LEU A 59 -5.16 -9.73 2.83
CA LEU A 59 -4.50 -8.99 3.92
C LEU A 59 -4.91 -9.56 5.29
N ILE A 60 -6.22 -9.76 5.50
CA ILE A 60 -6.75 -10.32 6.75
C ILE A 60 -6.20 -11.72 7.01
N SER A 61 -6.20 -12.60 6.00
CA SER A 61 -5.62 -13.95 6.13
C SER A 61 -4.13 -13.91 6.49
N LEU A 62 -3.36 -13.05 5.82
CA LEU A 62 -1.91 -12.94 6.03
C LEU A 62 -1.59 -12.46 7.45
N LEU A 63 -2.31 -11.46 7.95
CA LEU A 63 -2.14 -10.99 9.32
C LEU A 63 -2.53 -12.05 10.35
N ALA A 64 -3.63 -12.78 10.11
CA ALA A 64 -4.08 -13.84 11.01
C ALA A 64 -3.06 -14.98 11.16
N ILE A 65 -2.35 -15.33 10.07
CA ILE A 65 -1.25 -16.29 10.08
C ILE A 65 -0.11 -15.85 10.99
N GLU A 66 0.21 -14.56 10.99
CA GLU A 66 1.25 -13.97 11.84
C GLU A 66 0.74 -13.68 13.27
N GLY A 67 -0.52 -14.02 13.58
CA GLY A 67 -1.14 -13.73 14.88
C GLY A 67 -1.43 -12.25 15.11
N VAL A 68 -1.48 -11.44 14.06
CA VAL A 68 -1.70 -9.99 14.12
C VAL A 68 -3.15 -9.67 13.74
N MET A 69 -3.81 -8.82 14.53
CA MET A 69 -5.13 -8.31 14.17
C MET A 69 -5.02 -7.17 13.17
N LEU A 70 -5.99 -7.04 12.26
CA LEU A 70 -6.02 -5.95 11.28
C LEU A 70 -5.98 -4.57 11.95
N ASP A 71 -6.68 -4.42 13.08
CA ASP A 71 -6.74 -3.16 13.84
C ASP A 71 -5.37 -2.76 14.41
N ASP A 72 -4.57 -3.73 14.85
CA ASP A 72 -3.21 -3.49 15.33
C ASP A 72 -2.28 -3.10 14.17
N ALA A 73 -2.41 -3.79 13.03
CA ALA A 73 -1.63 -3.51 11.83
C ALA A 73 -1.91 -2.10 11.26
N VAL A 74 -3.18 -1.66 11.23
CA VAL A 74 -3.49 -0.28 10.82
C VAL A 74 -3.04 0.75 11.85
N GLY A 75 -2.92 0.35 13.13
CA GLY A 75 -2.37 1.18 14.20
C GLY A 75 -0.92 1.62 13.94
N THR A 76 -0.18 0.88 13.13
CA THR A 76 1.20 1.21 12.75
C THR A 76 1.29 2.16 11.55
N LEU A 77 0.16 2.49 10.91
CA LEU A 77 0.14 3.47 9.83
C LEU A 77 0.41 4.87 10.40
N GLY A 78 1.25 5.62 9.68
CA GLY A 78 1.56 7.00 10.01
C GLY A 78 1.74 7.85 8.77
N PRO A 79 1.72 9.19 8.95
CA PRO A 79 1.99 10.13 7.88
C PRO A 79 3.41 9.94 7.36
N ARG A 80 3.56 9.91 6.03
CA ARG A 80 4.88 9.91 5.39
C ARG A 80 5.46 11.31 5.34
N PRO A 81 6.79 11.47 5.26
CA PRO A 81 7.40 12.78 4.99
C PRO A 81 6.76 13.43 3.75
N GLY A 82 6.28 14.67 3.90
CA GLY A 82 5.59 15.40 2.83
C GLY A 82 4.08 15.21 2.77
N TRP A 83 3.49 14.45 3.70
CA TRP A 83 2.04 14.43 3.92
C TRP A 83 1.58 15.69 4.69
N PRO A 84 0.43 16.32 4.36
CA PRO A 84 -0.49 15.94 3.29
C PRO A 84 0.05 16.34 1.91
N ALA A 85 0.10 15.37 0.99
CA ALA A 85 0.42 15.62 -0.40
C ALA A 85 -0.88 15.82 -1.19
N ARG A 86 -0.85 16.64 -2.26
CA ARG A 86 -2.00 16.70 -3.18
C ARG A 86 -2.28 15.30 -3.73
N PRO A 87 -3.51 14.78 -3.64
CA PRO A 87 -3.82 13.46 -4.16
C PRO A 87 -3.56 13.46 -5.67
N ARG A 88 -2.69 12.55 -6.12
CA ARG A 88 -2.53 12.28 -7.56
C ARG A 88 -3.66 11.35 -7.97
N LEU A 89 -4.85 11.93 -8.12
CA LEU A 89 -5.97 11.22 -8.73
C LEU A 89 -5.63 11.05 -10.21
N GLU A 90 -5.15 9.88 -10.59
CA GLU A 90 -5.12 9.46 -12.00
C GLU A 90 -6.56 9.24 -12.44
N GLY A 91 -7.23 10.35 -12.81
CA GLY A 91 -8.53 10.28 -13.44
C GLY A 91 -8.45 9.50 -14.76
N PRO A 92 -9.56 8.93 -15.25
CA PRO A 92 -9.59 8.34 -16.57
C PRO A 92 -9.09 9.40 -17.55
N LYS A 93 -7.94 9.14 -18.20
CA LYS A 93 -7.49 9.95 -19.34
C LYS A 93 -8.70 10.02 -20.25
N ALA A 94 -9.27 11.21 -20.45
CA ALA A 94 -10.42 11.39 -21.31
C ALA A 94 -10.06 10.81 -22.68
N LEU A 95 -10.53 9.59 -22.95
CA LEU A 95 -10.38 8.96 -24.24
C LEU A 95 -11.15 9.87 -25.20
N LEU A 96 -10.42 10.48 -26.13
CA LEU A 96 -11.02 11.12 -27.29
C LEU A 96 -12.06 10.15 -27.88
N PRO A 97 -13.25 10.62 -28.31
CA PRO A 97 -14.34 9.75 -28.69
C PRO A 97 -13.97 8.96 -29.95
N ILE A 98 -13.66 7.68 -29.79
CA ILE A 98 -13.54 6.73 -30.91
C ILE A 98 -14.97 6.28 -31.28
N PRO A 99 -15.42 6.39 -32.54
CA PRO A 99 -16.77 6.01 -32.92
C PRO A 99 -16.92 4.48 -32.88
N HIS A 100 -17.61 3.98 -31.87
CA HIS A 100 -17.98 2.57 -31.72
C HIS A 100 -19.24 2.25 -32.56
N HIS A 101 -19.10 1.52 -33.67
CA HIS A 101 -20.31 0.98 -34.32
C HIS A 101 -20.26 -0.43 -34.93
N LEU A 102 -19.17 -1.21 -34.84
CA LEU A 102 -19.14 -2.54 -35.51
C LEU A 102 -18.81 -3.75 -34.63
N SER A 103 -18.32 -3.60 -33.39
CA SER A 103 -17.98 -4.74 -32.52
C SER A 103 -19.04 -5.10 -31.48
N ARG A 104 -20.14 -4.34 -31.38
CA ARG A 104 -21.12 -4.46 -30.29
C ARG A 104 -22.00 -5.70 -30.35
N HIS A 105 -22.15 -6.33 -31.51
CA HIS A 105 -23.04 -7.48 -31.68
C HIS A 105 -22.35 -8.85 -31.59
N TYR A 106 -21.02 -8.93 -31.68
CA TYR A 106 -20.32 -10.23 -31.65
C TYR A 106 -19.71 -10.61 -30.28
N MET A 107 -19.70 -9.69 -29.30
CA MET A 107 -19.16 -9.96 -27.94
C MET A 107 -20.21 -10.22 -26.85
N MET A 108 -21.51 -10.13 -27.17
CA MET A 108 -22.58 -10.22 -26.16
C MET A 108 -23.03 -11.64 -25.77
N ALA A 109 -22.32 -12.69 -26.20
CA ALA A 109 -22.76 -14.06 -25.93
C ALA A 109 -22.12 -14.76 -24.72
N ARG A 110 -21.11 -14.20 -24.02
CA ARG A 110 -20.37 -15.00 -23.00
C ARG A 110 -19.72 -14.28 -21.80
N GLN A 111 -20.18 -13.11 -21.38
CA GLN A 111 -19.52 -12.42 -20.26
C GLN A 111 -20.50 -12.04 -19.15
N SER A 112 -20.34 -12.70 -18.00
CA SER A 112 -20.89 -12.25 -16.72
C SER A 112 -20.47 -10.80 -16.46
N GLN A 113 -21.32 -10.01 -15.81
CA GLN A 113 -21.09 -8.57 -15.61
C GLN A 113 -19.86 -8.24 -14.72
N PHE A 114 -19.19 -9.25 -14.14
CA PHE A 114 -17.89 -9.11 -13.47
C PHE A 114 -16.68 -9.36 -14.40
N SER A 115 -16.88 -9.94 -15.59
CA SER A 115 -15.84 -10.38 -16.52
C SER A 115 -15.54 -9.44 -17.69
N SER A 116 -16.23 -8.29 -17.77
CA SER A 116 -16.06 -7.31 -18.86
C SER A 116 -15.10 -6.16 -18.54
N ARG A 117 -14.57 -6.08 -17.33
CA ARG A 117 -13.33 -5.35 -17.08
C ARG A 117 -12.23 -6.40 -17.12
N GLY A 118 -11.39 -6.36 -18.15
CA GLY A 118 -10.09 -7.02 -18.04
C GLY A 118 -9.45 -6.57 -16.72
N PRO A 119 -8.69 -7.44 -16.05
CA PRO A 119 -8.07 -7.12 -14.77
C PRO A 119 -7.40 -5.76 -14.89
N THR A 120 -7.80 -4.86 -14.01
CA THR A 120 -7.30 -3.48 -14.06
C THR A 120 -5.84 -3.58 -13.71
N GLN A 121 -4.92 -3.15 -14.60
CA GLN A 121 -3.50 -3.12 -14.29
C GLN A 121 -3.32 -2.54 -12.89
N ILE A 122 -2.76 -3.36 -12.00
CA ILE A 122 -2.55 -3.08 -10.58
C ILE A 122 -1.34 -2.14 -10.46
N THR A 123 -1.35 -1.01 -11.16
CA THR A 123 -0.21 -0.08 -11.26
C THR A 123 -0.40 1.18 -10.44
N GLN A 124 -1.51 1.31 -9.70
CA GLN A 124 -1.73 2.46 -8.83
C GLN A 124 -0.80 2.41 -7.62
N HIS A 125 0.03 3.44 -7.49
CA HIS A 125 0.86 3.65 -6.32
C HIS A 125 -0.03 3.85 -5.07
N PRO A 126 0.33 3.22 -3.94
CA PRO A 126 -0.43 3.38 -2.72
C PRO A 126 -0.31 4.83 -2.23
N LEU A 127 -1.41 5.35 -1.66
CA LEU A 127 -1.40 6.65 -0.99
C LEU A 127 -0.45 6.61 0.22
N LEU A 128 -0.46 5.48 0.93
CA LEU A 128 0.32 5.22 2.14
C LEU A 128 0.69 3.75 2.23
N SER A 129 1.85 3.45 2.81
CA SER A 129 2.17 2.07 3.15
C SER A 129 3.06 1.89 4.36
N GLY A 130 2.86 0.78 5.07
CA GLY A 130 3.65 0.31 6.20
C GLY A 130 4.14 -1.12 5.97
N ARG A 131 5.43 -1.39 6.20
CA ARG A 131 6.08 -2.67 5.92
C ARG A 131 6.40 -3.45 7.20
N PHE A 132 6.11 -4.74 7.18
CA PHE A 132 6.41 -5.75 8.17
C PHE A 132 7.36 -6.77 7.57
N ASN A 133 8.46 -7.07 8.24
CA ASN A 133 9.37 -8.14 7.82
C ASN A 133 8.87 -9.47 8.39
N ARG A 134 8.92 -10.53 7.57
CA ARG A 134 8.53 -11.88 7.97
C ARG A 134 9.75 -12.67 8.43
N ALA A 135 9.53 -13.71 9.24
CA ALA A 135 10.60 -14.60 9.71
C ALA A 135 11.25 -15.41 8.57
N ASP A 136 10.52 -15.64 7.47
CA ASP A 136 10.97 -16.36 6.27
C ASP A 136 11.83 -15.48 5.32
N GLY A 137 12.21 -14.26 5.74
CA GLY A 137 12.95 -13.31 4.91
C GLY A 137 12.08 -12.52 3.92
N GLY A 138 10.79 -12.83 3.85
CA GLY A 138 9.79 -12.08 3.09
C GLY A 138 9.35 -10.79 3.78
N HIS A 139 8.32 -10.16 3.22
CA HIS A 139 7.71 -8.99 3.84
C HIS A 139 6.22 -8.90 3.49
N VAL A 140 5.47 -8.16 4.31
CA VAL A 140 4.09 -7.76 4.06
C VAL A 140 4.05 -6.25 4.17
N THR A 141 3.51 -5.59 3.16
CA THR A 141 3.31 -4.15 3.10
C THR A 141 1.82 -3.90 3.07
N LEU A 142 1.29 -3.27 4.12
CA LEU A 142 -0.08 -2.79 4.16
C LEU A 142 -0.14 -1.46 3.40
N ASN A 143 -1.04 -1.38 2.43
CA ASN A 143 -1.21 -0.25 1.53
C ASN A 143 -2.61 0.37 1.72
N VAL A 144 -2.69 1.70 1.78
CA VAL A 144 -3.97 2.40 1.59
C VAL A 144 -4.05 2.81 0.14
N VAL A 145 -5.04 2.27 -0.58
CA VAL A 145 -5.28 2.56 -2.00
C VAL A 145 -6.70 3.07 -2.15
N ASP A 146 -6.82 4.38 -2.40
CA ASP A 146 -8.10 5.09 -2.43
C ASP A 146 -8.92 4.81 -1.15
N HIS A 147 -9.97 3.98 -1.24
CA HIS A 147 -10.87 3.64 -0.15
C HIS A 147 -10.66 2.23 0.42
N SER A 148 -9.58 1.53 0.06
CA SER A 148 -9.35 0.13 0.44
C SER A 148 -7.99 -0.09 1.11
N LEU A 149 -7.97 -1.00 2.09
CA LEU A 149 -6.74 -1.56 2.64
C LEU A 149 -6.30 -2.76 1.81
N GLU A 150 -5.14 -2.63 1.22
CA GLU A 150 -4.57 -3.58 0.28
C GLU A 150 -3.24 -4.11 0.79
N VAL A 151 -2.74 -5.17 0.17
CA VAL A 151 -1.47 -5.79 0.55
C VAL A 151 -0.55 -5.91 -0.65
N GLU A 152 0.74 -5.69 -0.41
CA GLU A 152 1.83 -6.18 -1.23
C GLU A 152 2.68 -7.09 -0.34
N ALA A 153 2.92 -8.34 -0.72
CA ALA A 153 3.67 -9.28 0.11
C ALA A 153 4.63 -10.13 -0.72
N ARG A 154 5.87 -10.27 -0.25
CA ARG A 154 6.81 -11.26 -0.75
C ARG A 154 6.79 -12.46 0.18
N ILE A 155 6.42 -13.62 -0.34
CA ILE A 155 6.37 -14.88 0.40
C ILE A 155 7.16 -15.93 -0.39
N GLY A 156 8.36 -16.24 0.09
CA GLY A 156 9.32 -17.06 -0.66
C GLY A 156 9.57 -16.47 -2.07
N PRO A 157 9.34 -17.24 -3.15
CA PRO A 157 9.47 -16.77 -4.53
C PRO A 157 8.25 -16.00 -5.04
N ALA A 158 7.13 -15.95 -4.32
CA ALA A 158 5.92 -15.30 -4.82
C ALA A 158 5.86 -13.83 -4.37
N LEU A 159 5.57 -12.91 -5.31
CA LEU A 159 5.13 -11.57 -4.99
C LEU A 159 3.61 -11.50 -5.17
N LEU A 160 2.92 -11.05 -4.13
CA LEU A 160 1.47 -10.98 -4.04
C LEU A 160 1.07 -9.53 -3.96
N GLU A 161 0.07 -9.13 -4.71
CA GLU A 161 -0.48 -7.78 -4.63
C GLU A 161 -2.00 -7.81 -4.73
N THR A 162 -2.70 -7.05 -3.88
CA THR A 162 -4.13 -6.86 -4.01
C THR A 162 -4.51 -5.43 -4.35
N ARG A 163 -5.59 -5.29 -5.12
CA ARG A 163 -6.24 -4.02 -5.43
C ARG A 163 -7.72 -4.24 -5.70
N PHE A 164 -8.58 -3.58 -4.92
CA PHE A 164 -10.04 -3.53 -5.17
C PHE A 164 -10.69 -4.90 -5.40
N GLY A 165 -10.23 -5.91 -4.66
CA GLY A 165 -10.71 -7.28 -4.74
C GLY A 165 -10.15 -8.12 -5.89
N GLU A 166 -9.10 -7.65 -6.53
CA GLU A 166 -8.23 -8.43 -7.39
C GLU A 166 -6.96 -8.81 -6.62
N LEU A 167 -6.45 -10.03 -6.86
CA LEU A 167 -5.16 -10.52 -6.40
C LEU A 167 -4.29 -10.84 -7.62
N SER A 168 -3.11 -10.23 -7.67
CA SER A 168 -2.02 -10.60 -8.56
C SER A 168 -0.99 -11.44 -7.83
N VAL A 169 -0.59 -12.54 -8.46
CA VAL A 169 0.45 -13.44 -7.99
C VAL A 169 1.52 -13.54 -9.05
N GLU A 170 2.67 -12.92 -8.79
CA GLU A 170 3.86 -13.02 -9.61
C GLU A 170 4.75 -14.15 -9.08
N LEU A 171 5.08 -15.08 -9.97
CA LEU A 171 5.90 -16.25 -9.66
C LEU A 171 7.33 -16.01 -10.16
N ASP A 172 8.33 -16.18 -9.30
CA ASP A 172 9.76 -15.99 -9.61
C ASP A 172 10.37 -17.16 -10.41
N PHE A 173 9.57 -17.87 -11.18
CA PHE A 173 10.03 -18.94 -12.06
C PHE A 173 9.30 -18.92 -13.39
N ASP A 174 10.04 -19.19 -14.46
CA ASP A 174 9.51 -19.27 -15.82
C ASP A 174 8.64 -20.51 -15.99
N LEU A 175 7.33 -20.34 -15.85
CA LEU A 175 6.35 -21.32 -16.26
C LEU A 175 6.25 -21.35 -17.78
N PRO A 176 6.22 -22.51 -18.45
CA PRO A 176 5.87 -22.60 -19.87
C PRO A 176 4.53 -21.90 -20.16
N ALA A 177 4.45 -21.15 -21.26
CA ALA A 177 3.26 -20.36 -21.61
C ALA A 177 1.98 -21.19 -21.65
N THR A 178 2.08 -22.46 -22.04
CA THR A 178 0.97 -23.42 -22.06
C THR A 178 0.44 -23.74 -20.66
N ILE A 179 1.33 -23.95 -19.68
CA ILE A 179 0.95 -24.20 -18.28
C ILE A 179 0.34 -22.94 -17.67
N PHE A 180 0.91 -21.78 -18.00
CA PHE A 180 0.43 -20.51 -17.52
C PHE A 180 -0.98 -20.21 -18.04
N ALA A 181 -1.23 -20.37 -19.34
CA ALA A 181 -2.57 -20.23 -19.93
C ALA A 181 -3.56 -21.26 -19.39
N ALA A 182 -3.12 -22.51 -19.17
CA ALA A 182 -3.94 -23.57 -18.59
C ALA A 182 -4.29 -23.36 -17.10
N SER A 183 -3.66 -22.39 -16.43
CA SER A 183 -3.97 -22.07 -15.04
C SER A 183 -5.30 -21.32 -14.88
N VAL A 184 -5.79 -20.65 -15.93
CA VAL A 184 -7.08 -19.94 -15.90
C VAL A 184 -8.23 -20.91 -15.57
N GLY A 185 -9.08 -20.52 -14.64
CA GLY A 185 -10.20 -21.31 -14.14
C GLY A 185 -9.84 -22.29 -13.02
N ARG A 186 -8.55 -22.60 -12.81
CA ARG A 186 -8.10 -23.46 -11.70
C ARG A 186 -8.13 -22.71 -10.37
N LEU A 187 -8.19 -23.47 -9.28
CA LEU A 187 -8.08 -22.93 -7.93
C LEU A 187 -6.66 -22.47 -7.66
N LEU A 188 -6.50 -21.31 -7.02
CA LEU A 188 -5.19 -20.76 -6.69
C LEU A 188 -4.40 -21.71 -5.77
N GLU A 189 -5.07 -22.38 -4.84
CA GLU A 189 -4.45 -23.36 -3.94
C GLU A 189 -3.92 -24.62 -4.64
N GLU A 190 -4.39 -24.93 -5.86
CA GLU A 190 -3.83 -26.02 -6.67
C GLU A 190 -2.56 -25.63 -7.42
N ILE A 191 -2.29 -24.32 -7.55
CA ILE A 191 -1.16 -23.78 -8.29
C ILE A 191 -0.07 -23.34 -7.34
N VAL A 192 -0.45 -22.63 -6.28
CA VAL A 192 0.44 -22.09 -5.26
C VAL A 192 -0.06 -22.55 -3.90
N ASP A 193 0.71 -23.43 -3.25
CA ASP A 193 0.37 -23.89 -1.91
C ASP A 193 0.73 -22.82 -0.87
N HIS A 194 -0.28 -22.12 -0.37
CA HIS A 194 -0.11 -21.18 0.74
C HIS A 194 -1.35 -21.12 1.62
N GLN A 195 -1.12 -21.14 2.93
CA GLN A 195 -2.19 -21.14 3.95
C GLN A 195 -3.13 -19.93 3.87
N ALA A 196 -2.71 -18.78 3.33
CA ALA A 196 -3.53 -17.56 3.33
C ALA A 196 -4.79 -17.64 2.43
N TRP A 197 -4.81 -18.54 1.46
CA TRP A 197 -5.95 -18.74 0.56
C TRP A 197 -6.51 -20.15 0.56
N ARG A 198 -6.01 -21.04 1.43
CA ARG A 198 -6.57 -22.38 1.58
C ARG A 198 -8.05 -22.32 1.94
N GLY A 199 -8.87 -23.06 1.22
CA GLY A 199 -10.32 -23.12 1.43
C GLY A 199 -11.08 -21.85 1.04
N ARG A 200 -10.43 -20.83 0.46
CA ARG A 200 -11.12 -19.62 -0.03
C ARG A 200 -11.80 -19.82 -1.38
N GLY A 201 -11.42 -20.86 -2.12
CA GLY A 201 -12.01 -21.18 -3.41
C GLY A 201 -11.70 -20.17 -4.52
N TRP A 202 -10.67 -19.33 -4.35
CA TRP A 202 -10.31 -18.33 -5.36
C TRP A 202 -9.79 -19.01 -6.61
N ARG A 203 -10.40 -18.65 -7.76
CA ARG A 203 -10.01 -19.15 -9.07
C ARG A 203 -9.21 -18.09 -9.82
N VAL A 204 -8.23 -18.56 -10.58
CA VAL A 204 -7.50 -17.71 -11.52
C VAL A 204 -8.49 -17.25 -12.60
N ALA A 205 -8.76 -15.95 -12.64
CA ALA A 205 -9.65 -15.32 -13.61
C ALA A 205 -8.90 -14.93 -14.90
N GLY A 206 -7.59 -14.74 -14.82
CA GLY A 206 -6.78 -14.38 -15.97
C GLY A 206 -5.29 -14.44 -15.69
N THR A 207 -4.53 -14.09 -16.71
CA THR A 207 -3.07 -14.02 -16.67
C THR A 207 -2.62 -12.72 -17.32
N ALA A 208 -1.60 -12.08 -16.76
CA ALA A 208 -0.91 -10.97 -17.39
C ALA A 208 0.56 -11.32 -17.65
N GLU A 209 1.03 -10.89 -18.83
CA GLU A 209 2.44 -10.83 -19.16
C GLU A 209 2.77 -9.34 -19.27
N GLU A 210 3.67 -8.85 -18.43
CA GLU A 210 4.21 -7.50 -18.55
C GLU A 210 5.60 -7.59 -19.18
N GLU A 211 5.96 -6.63 -20.03
CA GLU A 211 7.33 -6.53 -20.50
C GLU A 211 8.23 -6.13 -19.31
N TYR A 212 9.40 -6.75 -19.25
CA TYR A 212 10.46 -6.63 -18.24
C TYR A 212 10.48 -5.27 -17.48
N PRO A 213 10.62 -5.27 -16.14
CA PRO A 213 11.15 -6.36 -15.29
C PRO A 213 10.11 -7.27 -14.65
N LEU A 214 8.83 -7.06 -14.92
CA LEU A 214 7.74 -7.71 -14.18
C LEU A 214 7.40 -9.06 -14.82
N GLY A 215 7.42 -10.12 -14.00
CA GLY A 215 7.22 -11.49 -14.45
C GLY A 215 5.78 -11.81 -14.85
N ARG A 216 5.54 -13.07 -15.17
CA ARG A 216 4.20 -13.61 -15.45
C ARG A 216 3.33 -13.55 -14.18
N ARG A 217 2.13 -12.97 -14.29
CA ARG A 217 1.18 -12.78 -13.17
C ARG A 217 -0.12 -13.57 -13.33
N LEU A 218 -0.47 -14.36 -12.32
CA LEU A 218 -1.80 -14.96 -12.19
C LEU A 218 -2.73 -13.96 -11.52
N LEU A 219 -3.94 -13.80 -12.05
CA LEU A 219 -4.90 -12.82 -11.58
C LEU A 219 -6.14 -13.55 -11.07
N ALA A 220 -6.54 -13.29 -9.82
CA ALA A 220 -7.69 -13.92 -9.18
C ALA A 220 -8.65 -12.87 -8.61
N VAL A 221 -9.95 -13.12 -8.72
CA VAL A 221 -10.98 -12.27 -8.10
C VAL A 221 -11.21 -12.77 -6.67
N THR A 222 -10.84 -11.93 -5.71
CA THR A 222 -10.92 -12.23 -4.27
C THR A 222 -12.04 -11.47 -3.57
N GLY A 223 -12.54 -10.40 -4.18
CA GLY A 223 -13.57 -9.52 -3.60
C GLY A 223 -13.00 -8.64 -2.48
N SER A 224 -13.88 -7.93 -1.78
CA SER A 224 -13.49 -7.05 -0.67
C SER A 224 -14.38 -7.26 0.54
N VAL A 225 -13.85 -6.99 1.73
CA VAL A 225 -14.60 -7.03 2.99
C VAL A 225 -14.82 -5.60 3.45
N ALA A 226 -16.04 -5.28 3.89
CA ALA A 226 -16.32 -3.98 4.51
C ALA A 226 -15.46 -3.81 5.76
N TYR A 227 -14.81 -2.66 5.90
CA TYR A 227 -13.93 -2.36 7.01
C TYR A 227 -14.04 -0.90 7.41
N ARG A 228 -13.99 -0.64 8.70
CA ARG A 228 -13.96 0.71 9.28
C ARG A 228 -12.76 0.83 10.20
N MET A 229 -11.97 1.88 9.97
CA MET A 229 -10.76 2.18 10.75
C MET A 229 -11.11 2.27 12.25
N PRO A 230 -10.26 1.72 13.15
CA PRO A 230 -10.60 1.57 14.56
C PRO A 230 -10.79 2.92 15.27
N TRP A 231 -10.11 3.97 14.81
CA TRP A 231 -10.20 5.32 15.38
C TRP A 231 -11.42 6.15 14.91
N VAL A 232 -12.25 5.61 14.01
CA VAL A 232 -13.51 6.27 13.58
C VAL A 232 -14.74 5.47 13.99
N ARG A 233 -14.60 4.32 14.67
CA ARG A 233 -15.73 3.46 15.01
C ARG A 233 -16.77 4.16 15.88
#